data_AF-A0A662PMX0-F1
#
_entry.id   AF-A0A662PMX0-F1
#
_cell.length_a   1.000
_cell.length_b   1.000
_cell.length_c   1.000
_cell.angle_alpha   90.00
_cell.angle_beta   90.00
_cell.angle_gamma   90.00
#
_symmetry.space_group_name_H-M   'P 1'
#
loop_
_entity.id
_entity.type
_entity.pdbx_description
1 polymer ?
#
loop_
_entity_poly.entity_id
_entity_poly.type
_entity_poly.pdbx_seq_one_letter_code
_entity_poly.pdbx_strand_id
1 'polypeptide(L)'
;MLEDKLYWSRFLGGIIMGLLTELLKLYKPTILLGILVAAFAYIISAIILRIIMPSNVREKLGKKLYISGAGTYAVMWLITLILCFNLLEAP
;
A
#
# COMPACT_ATOMS: atom_id res chain seq x y z
N MET A 1 -9.36 -17.65 1.72
CA MET A 1 -8.51 -17.54 2.93
C MET A 1 -7.16 -16.89 2.67
N LEU A 2 -6.31 -17.42 1.77
CA LEU A 2 -4.96 -16.87 1.54
C LEU A 2 -5.00 -15.54 0.78
N GLU A 3 -5.86 -15.45 -0.24
CA GLU A 3 -6.11 -14.21 -0.98
C GLU A 3 -6.72 -13.13 -0.08
N ASP A 4 -7.63 -13.51 0.83
CA ASP A 4 -8.21 -12.57 1.81
C ASP A 4 -7.14 -12.00 2.73
N LYS A 5 -6.20 -12.83 3.21
CA LYS A 5 -5.07 -12.35 4.03
C LYS A 5 -4.20 -11.36 3.25
N LEU A 6 -3.95 -11.64 1.96
CA LEU A 6 -3.22 -10.72 1.10
C LEU A 6 -3.99 -9.41 0.95
N TYR A 7 -5.30 -9.47 0.66
CA TYR A 7 -6.19 -8.31 0.56
C TYR A 7 -6.14 -7.44 1.82
N TRP A 8 -6.33 -8.04 3.01
CA TRP A 8 -6.30 -7.32 4.28
C TRP A 8 -4.93 -6.75 4.60
N SER A 9 -3.84 -7.43 4.24
CA SER A 9 -2.49 -6.89 4.38
C SER A 9 -2.27 -5.64 3.51
N ARG A 10 -2.82 -5.63 2.29
CA ARG A 10 -2.76 -4.50 1.36
C ARG A 10 -3.63 -3.34 1.84
N PHE A 11 -4.81 -3.64 2.37
CA PHE A 11 -5.68 -2.65 3.01
C PHE A 11 -4.95 -1.92 4.14
N LEU A 12 -4.37 -2.67 5.09
CA LEU A 12 -3.61 -2.09 6.20
C LEU A 12 -2.37 -1.34 5.72
N GLY A 13 -1.67 -1.89 4.72
CA GLY A 13 -0.52 -1.24 4.08
C GLY A 13 -0.89 0.11 3.47
N GLY A 14 -2.06 0.23 2.85
CA GLY A 14 -2.56 1.49 2.30
C GLY A 14 -2.76 2.54 3.41
N ILE A 15 -3.42 2.14 4.50
CA ILE A 15 -3.61 3.03 5.67
C ILE A 15 -2.27 3.53 6.21
N ILE A 16 -1.33 2.61 6.49
CA ILE A 16 -0.02 2.97 7.03
C ILE A 16 0.73 3.90 6.07
N MET A 17 0.72 3.58 4.77
CA MET A 17 1.39 4.42 3.78
C MET A 17 0.75 5.81 3.67
N GLY A 18 -0.57 5.91 3.79
CA GLY A 18 -1.28 7.20 3.74
C GLY A 18 -0.87 8.08 4.91
N LEU A 19 -0.84 7.50 6.12
CA LEU A 19 -0.33 8.16 7.33
C LEU A 19 1.14 8.60 7.17
N LEU A 20 2.02 7.71 6.68
CA LEU A 20 3.43 8.03 6.46
C LEU A 20 3.63 9.14 5.42
N THR A 21 2.82 9.14 4.36
CA THR A 21 2.86 10.17 3.31
C THR A 21 2.54 11.53 3.91
N GLU A 22 1.56 11.60 4.82
CA GLU A 22 1.21 12.82 5.55
C GLU A 22 2.29 13.22 6.55
N LEU A 23 2.73 12.31 7.43
CA LEU A 23 3.72 12.61 8.48
C LEU A 23 5.04 13.12 7.90
N LEU A 24 5.47 12.55 6.77
CA LEU A 24 6.71 12.93 6.09
C LEU A 24 6.50 14.01 5.02
N LYS A 25 5.26 14.49 4.83
CA LYS A 25 4.88 15.53 3.87
C LYS A 25 5.34 15.22 2.45
N LEU A 26 5.27 13.96 2.03
CA LEU A 26 5.78 13.48 0.73
C LEU A 26 5.00 14.05 -0.47
N TYR A 27 3.87 14.73 -0.23
CA TYR A 27 3.10 15.43 -1.25
C TYR A 27 3.57 16.88 -1.48
N LYS A 28 4.56 17.38 -0.73
CA LYS A 28 5.17 18.70 -0.94
C LYS A 28 6.51 18.56 -1.68
N PRO A 29 6.78 19.38 -2.71
CA PRO A 29 5.92 20.42 -3.27
C PRO A 29 4.80 19.89 -4.17
N THR A 30 4.87 18.63 -4.63
CA THR A 30 3.87 18.01 -5.52
C THR A 30 3.53 16.60 -5.05
N ILE A 31 2.29 16.18 -5.31
CA ILE A 31 1.81 14.82 -4.95
C ILE A 31 2.55 13.69 -5.68
N LEU A 32 3.26 14.00 -6.77
CA LEU A 32 3.95 13.00 -7.59
C LEU A 32 4.96 12.18 -6.78
N LEU A 33 5.71 12.82 -5.89
CA LEU A 33 6.66 12.11 -5.03
C LEU A 33 5.94 11.11 -4.10
N GLY A 34 4.85 11.53 -3.46
CA GLY A 34 4.00 10.65 -2.65
C GLY A 34 3.46 9.45 -3.43
N ILE A 35 2.99 9.66 -4.67
CA ILE A 35 2.53 8.58 -5.55
C ILE A 35 3.67 7.60 -5.86
N LEU A 36 4.84 8.10 -6.25
CA LEU A 36 5.99 7.26 -6.58
C LEU A 36 6.42 6.44 -5.37
N VAL A 37 6.54 7.05 -4.19
CA VAL A 37 6.92 6.34 -2.96
C VAL A 37 5.88 5.28 -2.59
N ALA A 38 4.59 5.61 -2.66
CA ALA A 38 3.52 4.65 -2.37
C ALA A 38 3.52 3.46 -3.34
N ALA A 39 3.77 3.71 -4.64
CA ALA A 39 3.89 2.66 -5.65
C ALA A 39 5.14 1.80 -5.41
N PHE A 40 6.29 2.41 -5.12
CA PHE A 40 7.52 1.67 -4.80
C PHE A 40 7.35 0.81 -3.55
N ALA A 41 6.74 1.33 -2.49
CA ALA A 41 6.44 0.57 -1.27
C ALA A 41 5.54 -0.64 -1.56
N TYR A 42 4.55 -0.51 -2.44
CA TYR A 42 3.72 -1.64 -2.88
C TYR A 42 4.55 -2.70 -3.64
N ILE A 43 5.36 -2.28 -4.59
CA ILE A 43 6.20 -3.18 -5.40
C ILE A 43 7.18 -3.93 -4.50
N ILE A 44 7.90 -3.21 -3.62
CA ILE A 44 8.86 -3.80 -2.68
C ILE A 44 8.16 -4.80 -1.77
N SER A 45 7.01 -4.46 -1.19
CA SER A 45 6.27 -5.39 -0.34
C SER A 45 5.78 -6.64 -1.10
N ALA A 46 5.41 -6.52 -2.38
CA ALA A 46 5.09 -7.69 -3.22
C ALA A 46 6.32 -8.58 -3.49
N ILE A 47 7.49 -7.97 -3.74
CA ILE A 47 8.76 -8.69 -3.92
C ILE A 47 9.15 -9.42 -2.63
N ILE A 48 9.09 -8.74 -1.48
CA ILE A 48 9.38 -9.33 -0.17
C ILE A 48 8.45 -10.53 0.08
N LEU A 49 7.13 -10.35 -0.12
CA LEU A 49 6.15 -11.43 0.01
C LEU A 49 6.50 -12.63 -0.88
N ARG A 50 6.93 -12.40 -2.13
CA ARG A 50 7.35 -13.49 -3.04
C ARG A 50 8.56 -14.25 -2.52
N ILE A 51 9.51 -13.57 -1.89
CA ILE A 51 10.76 -14.16 -1.39
C ILE A 51 10.51 -14.98 -0.12
N ILE A 52 9.73 -14.45 0.82
CA ILE A 52 9.50 -15.10 2.13
C ILE A 52 8.47 -16.23 2.05
N MET A 53 7.62 -16.24 1.03
CA MET A 53 6.50 -17.17 0.94
C MET A 53 6.94 -18.56 0.42
N PRO A 54 6.46 -19.65 1.03
CA PRO A 54 6.79 -21.01 0.59
C PRO A 54 6.37 -21.29 -0.86
N SER A 55 7.11 -22.15 -1.57
CA SER A 55 6.89 -22.45 -3.00
C SER A 55 5.47 -22.92 -3.31
N ASN A 56 4.93 -23.83 -2.50
CA ASN A 56 3.56 -24.36 -2.63
C ASN A 56 2.47 -23.28 -2.47
N VAL A 57 2.73 -22.23 -1.70
CA VAL A 57 1.82 -21.09 -1.51
C VAL A 57 1.95 -20.11 -2.67
N ARG A 58 3.19 -19.87 -3.11
CA ARG A 58 3.52 -19.00 -4.26
C ARG A 58 2.88 -19.50 -5.55
N GLU A 59 2.92 -20.80 -5.81
CA GLU A 59 2.30 -21.42 -6.99
C GLU A 59 0.78 -21.28 -6.97
N LYS A 60 0.14 -21.41 -5.80
CA LYS A 60 -1.31 -21.23 -5.66
C LYS A 60 -1.77 -19.79 -5.89
N LEU A 61 -0.97 -18.79 -5.51
CA LEU A 61 -1.30 -17.38 -5.74
C LEU A 61 -0.96 -16.92 -7.16
N GLY A 62 0.17 -17.36 -7.72
CA GLY A 62 0.59 -16.97 -9.06
C GLY A 62 0.55 -15.46 -9.27
N LYS A 63 -0.19 -15.00 -10.28
CA LYS A 63 -0.37 -13.56 -10.59
C LYS A 63 -1.09 -12.79 -9.48
N LYS A 64 -1.98 -13.45 -8.72
CA LYS A 64 -2.77 -12.81 -7.65
C LYS A 64 -1.91 -12.23 -6.54
N LEU A 65 -0.69 -12.73 -6.35
CA LEU A 65 0.29 -12.18 -5.41
C LEU A 65 0.57 -10.68 -5.65
N TYR A 66 0.51 -10.24 -6.91
CA TYR A 66 0.88 -8.89 -7.34
C TYR A 66 -0.32 -7.97 -7.59
N ILE A 67 -1.48 -8.53 -7.89
CA ILE A 67 -2.67 -7.75 -8.29
C ILE A 67 -3.75 -7.74 -7.21
N SER A 68 -3.82 -8.78 -6.37
CA SER A 68 -4.88 -8.89 -5.38
C SER A 68 -4.68 -7.83 -4.29
N GLY A 69 -5.72 -7.03 -4.04
CA GLY A 69 -5.69 -5.90 -3.11
C GLY A 69 -4.86 -4.70 -3.57
N ALA A 70 -4.34 -4.66 -4.81
CA ALA A 70 -3.59 -3.50 -5.32
C ALA A 70 -4.45 -2.23 -5.37
N GLY A 71 -5.67 -2.32 -5.92
CA GLY A 71 -6.62 -1.22 -5.93
C GLY A 71 -7.00 -0.77 -4.53
N THR A 72 -7.25 -1.72 -3.62
CA THR A 72 -7.55 -1.43 -2.21
C THR A 72 -6.42 -0.69 -1.52
N TYR A 73 -5.17 -1.12 -1.71
CA TYR A 73 -4.00 -0.40 -1.19
C TYR A 73 -3.99 1.05 -1.66
N ALA A 74 -4.14 1.29 -2.97
CA ALA A 74 -4.10 2.63 -3.53
C ALA A 74 -5.25 3.52 -3.03
N VAL A 75 -6.47 2.99 -2.99
CA VAL A 75 -7.65 3.70 -2.49
C VAL A 75 -7.51 4.02 -1.01
N MET A 76 -7.09 3.05 -0.19
CA MET A 76 -6.90 3.28 1.24
C MET A 76 -5.76 4.25 1.53
N TRP A 77 -4.67 4.18 0.77
CA TRP A 77 -3.59 5.17 0.82
C TRP A 77 -4.12 6.59 0.59
N LEU A 78 -4.89 6.79 -0.47
CA LEU A 78 -5.46 8.10 -0.82
C LEU A 78 -6.44 8.60 0.26
N ILE A 79 -7.38 7.75 0.69
CA ILE A 79 -8.37 8.10 1.71
C ILE A 79 -7.68 8.47 3.02
N THR A 80 -6.73 7.65 3.48
CA THR A 80 -6.02 7.92 4.73
C THR A 80 -5.18 9.19 4.63
N LEU A 81 -4.49 9.43 3.51
CA LEU A 81 -3.77 10.68 3.28
C LEU A 81 -4.70 11.89 3.39
N ILE A 82 -5.83 11.87 2.70
CA ILE A 82 -6.82 12.96 2.74
C ILE A 82 -7.32 13.18 4.17
N LEU A 83 -7.69 12.12 4.89
CA LEU A 83 -8.16 12.22 6.27
C LEU A 83 -7.08 12.81 7.19
N CYS A 84 -5.85 12.30 7.12
CA CYS A 84 -4.76 12.78 7.96
C CYS A 84 -4.41 14.24 7.64
N PHE A 85 -4.39 14.62 6.36
CA PHE A 85 -4.23 16.03 5.95
C PHE A 85 -5.30 16.93 6.57
N ASN A 86 -6.57 16.52 6.50
CA ASN A 86 -7.67 17.30 7.07
C ASN A 86 -7.64 17.37 8.60
N LEU A 87 -7.08 16.37 9.28
CA LEU A 87 -6.98 16.36 10.75
C LEU A 87 -5.74 17.09 11.28
N LEU A 88 -4.64 17.09 10.53
CA LEU A 88 -3.33 17.54 11.00
C LEU A 88 -2.87 18.86 10.39
N GLU A 89 -3.35 19.23 9.21
CA GLU A 89 -2.95 20.46 8.50
C GLU A 89 -4.10 21.40 8.17
N ALA A 90 -5.32 20.89 7.95
CA ALA A 90 -6.42 21.79 7.62
C ALA A 90 -6.71 22.74 8.81
N PRO A 91 -6.90 24.04 8.53
CA PRO A 91 -7.07 25.08 9.54
C PRO A 91 -8.38 24.98 10.32
#